data_AF-C0N6U6-F1
#
_entry.id   AF-C0N6U6-F1
#
_cell.length_a   1.000
_cell.length_b   1.000
_cell.length_c   1.000
_cell.angle_alpha   90.00
_cell.angle_beta   90.00
_cell.angle_gamma   90.00
#
_symmetry.space_group_name_H-M   'P 1'
#
loop_
_entity.id
_entity.type
_entity.pdbx_description
1 polymer ?
#
loop_
_entity_poly.entity_id
_entity_poly.type
_entity_poly.pdbx_seq_one_letter_code
_entity_poly.pdbx_strand_id
1 'polypeptide(L)'
;MNGFEKELKERILGMTSHAFITGQDGTLSDWQQLQASLQDNPDLVDSAPFVEGQAMLSQGSRVRGTLVRGIDVELEKTVSTIGDKVIQGELEALTDGSFGIVLGKDLAIAMGVATGDKITLITPHVSPTPAGVIPRLKRLTVVGVFEIGMYEYDSSLAIMNITDAAKLFKIPGKVTGLRLEFDDVFKAPQLLRNVMQDVSTQYRGADWTYQHANFFRALKTEKTVMFVILLLIVAVAAFNIVSTLVMMVTDKHPDIAILRTLGMTPASVMGIFMVQGTLIGLIGTGLGVIGGVALALNVETLIAKLESLIGYQFLPADVYYISSLPSQLQWHDVSVIAITAFVLSILSTLYPSWRASQVKPAEALRYD
;
A
#
# COMPACT_ATOMS: atom_id res chain seq x y z
N MET A 1 -9.44 3.57 5.51
CA MET A 1 -8.69 2.94 4.39
C MET A 1 -7.30 3.49 4.23
N ASN A 2 -7.11 4.82 4.18
CA ASN A 2 -5.78 5.42 4.07
C ASN A 2 -4.80 4.96 5.16
N GLY A 3 -5.24 4.83 6.42
CA GLY A 3 -4.35 4.35 7.49
C GLY A 3 -4.01 2.87 7.36
N PHE A 4 -4.96 2.01 6.96
CA PHE A 4 -4.70 0.59 6.67
C PHE A 4 -3.71 0.42 5.50
N GLU A 5 -3.91 1.18 4.42
CA GLU A 5 -2.97 1.22 3.30
C GLU A 5 -1.58 1.67 3.77
N LYS A 6 -1.50 2.72 4.60
CA LYS A 6 -0.24 3.21 5.14
C LYS A 6 0.47 2.14 5.97
N GLU A 7 -0.23 1.52 6.92
CA GLU A 7 0.31 0.46 7.78
C GLU A 7 0.83 -0.72 6.95
N LEU A 8 0.06 -1.16 5.95
CA LEU A 8 0.49 -2.22 5.04
C LEU A 8 1.73 -1.83 4.23
N LYS A 9 1.77 -0.60 3.73
CA LYS A 9 2.94 -0.09 3.02
C LYS A 9 4.14 -0.04 3.94
N GLU A 10 4.06 0.60 5.09
CA GLU A 10 5.18 0.71 6.03
C GLU A 10 5.73 -0.66 6.45
N ARG A 11 4.86 -1.66 6.62
CA ARG A 11 5.29 -3.04 6.89
C ARG A 11 5.98 -3.71 5.72
N ILE A 12 5.42 -3.64 4.51
CA ILE A 12 6.08 -4.17 3.31
C ILE A 12 7.45 -3.50 3.14
N LEU A 13 7.47 -2.18 3.32
CA LEU A 13 8.62 -1.33 3.02
C LEU A 13 9.74 -1.43 4.03
N GLY A 14 9.42 -1.58 5.32
CA GLY A 14 10.43 -1.82 6.36
C GLY A 14 11.17 -3.17 6.22
N MET A 15 10.75 -4.03 5.29
CA MET A 15 11.31 -5.37 5.10
C MET A 15 11.93 -5.58 3.72
N THR A 16 11.68 -4.67 2.77
CA THR A 16 12.17 -4.76 1.39
C THR A 16 13.18 -3.67 1.11
N SER A 17 14.18 -3.97 0.29
CA SER A 17 15.00 -2.93 -0.31
C SER A 17 14.13 -1.93 -1.07
N HIS A 18 14.33 -0.63 -0.84
CA HIS A 18 13.56 0.42 -1.52
C HIS A 18 13.71 0.33 -3.05
N ALA A 19 14.93 0.03 -3.51
CA ALA A 19 15.18 -0.35 -4.90
C ALA A 19 16.37 -1.30 -5.02
N PHE A 20 16.57 -1.84 -6.21
CA PHE A 20 17.81 -2.51 -6.57
C PHE A 20 18.19 -2.23 -8.02
N ILE A 21 19.48 -2.30 -8.28
CA ILE A 21 20.08 -2.27 -9.62
C ILE A 21 20.62 -3.66 -9.93
N THR A 22 20.36 -4.16 -11.13
CA THR A 22 20.89 -5.42 -11.67
C THR A 22 21.46 -5.21 -13.09
N GLY A 23 22.32 -6.12 -13.56
CA GLY A 23 22.77 -6.13 -14.95
C GLY A 23 21.72 -6.72 -15.90
N GLN A 24 21.91 -6.56 -17.22
CA GLN A 24 20.93 -7.06 -18.20
C GLN A 24 20.77 -8.59 -18.18
N ASP A 25 21.79 -9.33 -17.78
CA ASP A 25 21.79 -10.79 -17.65
C ASP A 25 21.33 -11.27 -16.26
N GLY A 26 20.90 -10.36 -15.38
CA GLY A 26 20.51 -10.65 -14.01
C GLY A 26 21.70 -10.80 -13.04
N THR A 27 22.91 -10.43 -13.46
CA THR A 27 24.11 -10.42 -12.61
C THR A 27 24.88 -9.11 -12.70
N LEU A 28 25.67 -8.82 -11.67
CA LEU A 28 26.55 -7.66 -11.55
C LEU A 28 27.94 -8.13 -11.15
N SER A 29 28.91 -7.90 -12.02
CA SER A 29 30.33 -8.18 -11.75
C SER A 29 31.07 -7.01 -11.11
N ASP A 30 30.64 -5.78 -11.41
CA ASP A 30 31.27 -4.50 -11.09
C ASP A 30 30.48 -3.73 -10.03
N TRP A 31 29.80 -4.45 -9.12
CA TRP A 31 28.94 -3.85 -8.10
C TRP A 31 29.71 -2.92 -7.16
N GLN A 32 30.99 -3.17 -6.86
CA GLN A 32 31.80 -2.28 -6.02
C GLN A 32 32.04 -0.93 -6.70
N GLN A 33 32.28 -0.94 -8.01
CA GLN A 33 32.47 0.29 -8.78
C GLN A 33 31.16 1.06 -8.88
N LEU A 34 30.06 0.36 -9.12
CA LEU A 34 28.72 0.96 -9.12
C LEU A 34 28.41 1.56 -7.73
N GLN A 35 28.62 0.83 -6.65
CA GLN A 35 28.40 1.31 -5.28
C GLN A 35 29.21 2.58 -5.00
N ALA A 36 30.51 2.60 -5.34
CA ALA A 36 31.35 3.78 -5.17
C ALA A 36 30.84 5.00 -5.95
N SER A 37 30.31 4.80 -7.17
CA SER A 37 29.73 5.90 -7.96
C SER A 37 28.43 6.47 -7.39
N LEU A 38 27.75 5.70 -6.52
CA LEU A 38 26.48 6.08 -5.93
C LEU A 38 26.62 6.78 -4.57
N GLN A 39 27.80 6.70 -3.93
CA GLN A 39 28.05 7.30 -2.62
C GLN A 39 27.91 8.83 -2.60
N ASP A 40 28.11 9.50 -3.73
CA ASP A 40 27.99 10.96 -3.85
C ASP A 40 26.52 11.44 -3.98
N ASN A 41 25.55 10.51 -4.05
CA ASN A 41 24.14 10.86 -4.19
C ASN A 41 23.54 11.26 -2.84
N PRO A 42 23.07 12.50 -2.66
CA PRO A 42 22.58 12.98 -1.37
C PRO A 42 21.26 12.32 -0.92
N ASP A 43 20.49 11.72 -1.84
CA ASP A 43 19.22 11.08 -1.53
C ASP A 43 19.37 9.58 -1.18
N LEU A 44 20.56 9.01 -1.39
CA LEU A 44 20.87 7.61 -1.10
C LEU A 44 21.45 7.50 0.31
N VAL A 45 20.80 6.73 1.18
CA VAL A 45 21.27 6.47 2.54
C VAL A 45 22.44 5.50 2.49
N ASP A 46 22.24 4.34 1.86
CA ASP A 46 23.29 3.36 1.64
C ASP A 46 22.90 2.34 0.55
N SER A 47 23.78 1.38 0.30
CA SER A 47 23.57 0.29 -0.65
C SER A 47 24.28 -0.98 -0.20
N ALA A 48 23.69 -2.15 -0.49
CA ALA A 48 24.28 -3.44 -0.17
C ALA A 48 24.16 -4.44 -1.32
N PRO A 49 25.23 -5.20 -1.62
CA PRO A 49 25.18 -6.23 -2.64
C PRO A 49 24.36 -7.43 -2.15
N PHE A 50 23.70 -8.13 -3.07
CA PHE A 50 23.02 -9.37 -2.74
C PHE A 50 23.09 -10.39 -3.87
N VAL A 51 23.06 -11.66 -3.49
CA VAL A 51 22.83 -12.79 -4.39
C VAL A 51 21.45 -13.35 -4.08
N GLU A 52 20.61 -13.57 -5.07
CA GLU A 52 19.28 -14.14 -4.87
C GLU A 52 19.02 -15.26 -5.86
N GLY A 53 18.39 -16.34 -5.38
CA GLY A 53 18.00 -17.45 -6.23
C GLY A 53 17.00 -18.39 -5.55
N GLN A 54 16.16 -19.01 -6.36
CA GLN A 54 15.21 -20.02 -5.88
C GLN A 54 15.90 -21.37 -5.66
N ALA A 55 15.55 -22.03 -4.57
CA ALA A 55 16.05 -23.35 -4.22
C ALA A 55 14.98 -24.17 -3.49
N MET A 56 15.29 -25.43 -3.20
CA MET A 56 14.50 -26.25 -2.27
C MET A 56 15.34 -26.62 -1.07
N LEU A 57 14.73 -26.60 0.12
CA LEU A 57 15.29 -27.17 1.32
C LEU A 57 14.72 -28.57 1.52
N SER A 58 15.56 -29.50 1.96
CA SER A 58 15.22 -30.89 2.23
C SER A 58 15.80 -31.34 3.56
N GLN A 59 14.93 -31.91 4.40
CA GLN A 59 15.28 -32.54 5.68
C GLN A 59 14.43 -33.79 5.90
N GLY A 60 15.05 -34.97 5.87
CA GLY A 60 14.32 -36.24 5.95
C GLY A 60 13.31 -36.37 4.81
N SER A 61 12.02 -36.48 5.14
CA SER A 61 10.92 -36.54 4.16
C SER A 61 10.30 -35.18 3.84
N ARG A 62 10.73 -34.09 4.50
CA ARG A 62 10.18 -32.75 4.31
C ARG A 62 10.94 -32.02 3.21
N VAL A 63 10.20 -31.42 2.28
CA VAL A 63 10.75 -30.58 1.21
C VAL A 63 9.92 -29.30 1.11
N ARG A 64 10.61 -28.16 1.03
CA ARG A 64 10.00 -26.83 0.85
C ARG A 64 10.79 -26.01 -0.16
N GLY A 65 10.09 -25.29 -1.03
CA GLY A 65 10.71 -24.24 -1.84
C GLY A 65 11.11 -23.06 -0.97
N THR A 66 12.21 -22.41 -1.30
CA THR A 66 12.70 -21.22 -0.59
C THR A 66 13.36 -20.26 -1.57
N LEU A 67 13.29 -18.97 -1.23
CA LEU A 67 14.13 -17.95 -1.83
C LEU A 67 15.39 -17.81 -0.97
N VAL A 68 16.55 -18.10 -1.54
CA VAL A 68 17.83 -17.94 -0.86
C VAL A 68 18.40 -16.58 -1.19
N ARG A 69 18.76 -15.83 -0.15
CA ARG A 69 19.37 -14.51 -0.23
C ARG A 69 20.75 -14.54 0.41
N GLY A 70 21.77 -14.43 -0.42
CA GLY A 70 23.14 -14.18 -0.01
C GLY A 70 23.35 -12.71 0.33
N ILE A 71 23.83 -12.42 1.53
CA ILE A 71 24.09 -11.07 2.04
C ILE A 71 25.53 -10.91 2.50
N ASP A 72 26.03 -9.69 2.42
CA ASP A 72 27.19 -9.26 3.20
C ASP A 72 26.66 -8.73 4.54
N VAL A 73 27.04 -9.35 5.67
CA VAL A 73 26.43 -9.05 6.98
C VAL A 73 26.68 -7.60 7.40
N GLU A 74 27.81 -7.01 7.05
CA GLU A 74 28.15 -5.65 7.48
C GLU A 74 27.45 -4.60 6.62
N LEU A 75 27.38 -4.83 5.29
CA LEU A 75 26.65 -3.93 4.40
C LEU A 75 25.13 -4.10 4.51
N GLU A 76 24.61 -5.31 4.80
CA GLU A 76 23.16 -5.52 4.92
C GLU A 76 22.56 -4.75 6.12
N LYS A 77 23.34 -4.54 7.18
CA LYS A 77 22.92 -3.76 8.37
C LYS A 77 22.54 -2.32 8.04
N THR A 78 23.05 -1.77 6.94
CA THR A 78 22.79 -0.37 6.57
C THR A 78 21.57 -0.21 5.66
N VAL A 79 21.06 -1.30 5.10
CA VAL A 79 19.90 -1.31 4.18
C VAL A 79 18.74 -2.18 4.67
N SER A 80 18.89 -2.88 5.80
CA SER A 80 17.88 -3.79 6.32
C SER A 80 17.93 -3.92 7.84
N THR A 81 16.75 -3.95 8.47
CA THR A 81 16.60 -4.22 9.91
C THR A 81 16.47 -5.71 10.24
N ILE A 82 16.79 -6.61 9.30
CA ILE A 82 16.59 -8.05 9.49
C ILE A 82 17.46 -8.65 10.60
N GLY A 83 18.63 -8.06 10.84
CA GLY A 83 19.51 -8.46 11.95
C GLY A 83 18.84 -8.31 13.31
N ASP A 84 18.05 -7.23 13.50
CA ASP A 84 17.33 -6.95 14.75
C ASP A 84 16.14 -7.91 14.99
N LYS A 85 15.79 -8.71 13.99
CA LYS A 85 14.65 -9.64 14.00
C LYS A 85 15.06 -11.11 14.15
N VAL A 86 16.34 -11.37 14.38
CA VAL A 86 16.83 -12.72 14.70
C VAL A 86 16.38 -13.11 16.10
N ILE A 87 15.59 -14.19 16.20
CA ILE A 87 15.03 -14.70 17.47
C ILE A 87 15.87 -15.84 18.07
N GLN A 88 16.70 -16.50 17.26
CA GLN A 88 17.61 -17.55 17.70
C GLN A 88 18.89 -17.51 16.88
N GLY A 89 20.06 -17.64 17.52
CA GLY A 89 21.36 -17.55 16.85
C GLY A 89 21.75 -16.10 16.55
N GLU A 90 22.72 -15.92 15.65
CA GLU A 90 23.28 -14.62 15.29
C GLU A 90 23.49 -14.54 13.77
N LEU A 91 23.23 -13.37 13.17
CA LEU A 91 23.42 -13.17 11.73
C LEU A 91 24.93 -13.19 11.37
N GLU A 92 25.77 -12.75 12.31
CA GLU A 92 27.23 -12.73 12.26
C GLU A 92 27.85 -14.13 12.09
N ALA A 93 27.11 -15.19 12.39
CA ALA A 93 27.55 -16.56 12.13
C ALA A 93 27.66 -16.89 10.62
N LEU A 94 27.12 -16.04 9.74
CA LEU A 94 27.19 -16.17 8.28
C LEU A 94 28.54 -15.70 7.72
N THR A 95 29.61 -16.46 8.00
CA THR A 95 30.95 -16.20 7.49
C THR A 95 31.21 -16.90 6.14
N ASP A 96 32.15 -16.38 5.34
CA ASP A 96 32.50 -16.98 4.04
C ASP A 96 33.00 -18.43 4.21
N GLY A 97 32.44 -19.35 3.43
CA GLY A 97 32.77 -20.77 3.46
C GLY A 97 32.15 -21.55 4.60
N SER A 98 31.43 -20.91 5.52
CA SER A 98 30.72 -21.59 6.61
C SER A 98 29.58 -22.47 6.11
N PHE A 99 28.98 -22.11 4.96
CA PHE A 99 27.74 -22.69 4.48
C PHE A 99 26.65 -22.71 5.57
N GLY A 100 26.61 -21.66 6.39
CA GLY A 100 25.54 -21.38 7.33
C GLY A 100 24.28 -20.87 6.61
N ILE A 101 23.12 -21.12 7.21
CA ILE A 101 21.83 -20.60 6.75
C ILE A 101 21.01 -20.11 7.95
N VAL A 102 20.39 -18.94 7.79
CA VAL A 102 19.39 -18.40 8.72
C VAL A 102 18.03 -18.54 8.05
N LEU A 103 17.04 -19.09 8.76
CA LEU A 103 15.72 -19.40 8.21
C LEU A 103 14.65 -18.48 8.81
N GLY A 104 13.62 -18.15 8.04
CA GLY A 104 12.39 -17.61 8.61
C GLY A 104 11.75 -18.61 9.59
N LYS A 105 11.08 -18.10 10.64
CA LYS A 105 10.47 -18.90 11.71
C LYS A 105 9.55 -19.99 11.19
N ASP A 106 8.60 -19.65 10.31
CA ASP A 106 7.64 -20.62 9.77
C ASP A 106 8.32 -21.65 8.86
N LEU A 107 9.37 -21.25 8.12
CA LEU A 107 10.17 -22.16 7.31
C LEU A 107 10.95 -23.14 8.19
N ALA A 108 11.56 -22.68 9.29
CA ALA A 108 12.26 -23.53 10.25
C ALA A 108 11.30 -24.54 10.90
N ILE A 109 10.11 -24.09 11.33
CA ILE A 109 9.05 -24.95 11.87
C ILE A 109 8.58 -25.98 10.83
N ALA A 110 8.32 -25.54 9.60
CA ALA A 110 7.85 -26.42 8.53
C ALA A 110 8.86 -27.50 8.15
N MET A 111 10.17 -27.19 8.24
CA MET A 111 11.25 -28.15 8.06
C MET A 111 11.51 -28.97 9.34
N GLY A 112 11.08 -28.48 10.49
CA GLY A 112 11.31 -29.04 11.83
C GLY A 112 12.80 -29.11 12.15
N VAL A 113 13.48 -27.98 11.96
CA VAL A 113 14.90 -27.77 12.28
C VAL A 113 15.03 -26.60 13.25
N ALA A 114 16.08 -26.63 14.07
CA ALA A 114 16.48 -25.53 14.94
C ALA A 114 17.94 -25.14 14.70
N THR A 115 18.41 -24.07 15.33
CA THR A 115 19.82 -23.68 15.29
C THR A 115 20.72 -24.85 15.72
N GLY A 116 21.75 -25.15 14.92
CA GLY A 116 22.67 -26.28 15.08
C GLY A 116 22.35 -27.48 14.18
N ASP A 117 21.12 -27.58 13.67
CA ASP A 117 20.74 -28.67 12.77
C ASP A 117 21.35 -28.51 11.38
N LYS A 118 21.40 -29.61 10.64
CA LYS A 118 21.82 -29.62 9.24
C LYS A 118 20.61 -29.74 8.34
N ILE A 119 20.63 -29.02 7.22
CA ILE A 119 19.59 -29.05 6.19
C ILE A 119 20.23 -29.13 4.80
N THR A 120 19.57 -29.78 3.84
CA THR A 120 20.10 -29.89 2.47
C THR A 120 19.44 -28.86 1.57
N LEU A 121 20.24 -27.99 0.96
CA LEU A 121 19.80 -27.11 -0.11
C LEU A 121 19.95 -27.79 -1.47
N ILE A 122 18.92 -27.67 -2.29
CA ILE A 122 18.84 -28.19 -3.65
C ILE A 122 18.68 -27.00 -4.59
N THR A 123 19.67 -26.72 -5.43
CA THR A 123 19.55 -25.65 -6.43
C THR A 123 19.18 -26.22 -7.80
N PRO A 124 18.34 -25.52 -8.60
CA PRO A 124 17.89 -25.98 -9.92
C PRO A 124 18.99 -25.92 -10.99
N HIS A 125 20.22 -25.53 -10.62
CA HIS A 125 21.34 -25.45 -11.55
C HIS A 125 21.84 -26.84 -11.93
N VAL A 126 21.49 -27.22 -13.14
CA VAL A 126 21.88 -28.46 -13.79
C VAL A 126 23.37 -28.45 -14.09
N SER A 127 24.05 -29.55 -13.80
CA SER A 127 25.32 -29.89 -14.45
C SER A 127 25.04 -31.03 -15.43
N PRO A 128 25.37 -30.90 -16.72
CA PRO A 128 25.17 -31.98 -17.68
C PRO A 128 26.05 -33.16 -17.31
N THR A 129 25.43 -34.33 -17.13
CA THR A 129 26.13 -35.60 -16.93
C THR A 129 25.64 -36.63 -17.97
N PRO A 130 26.45 -37.64 -18.33
CA PRO A 130 26.02 -38.72 -19.22
C PRO A 130 24.77 -39.49 -18.72
N ALA A 131 24.45 -39.39 -17.44
CA ALA A 131 23.30 -40.01 -16.79
C ALA A 131 22.07 -39.08 -16.63
N GLY A 132 22.13 -37.84 -17.14
CA GLY A 132 21.03 -36.87 -17.10
C GLY A 132 21.31 -35.60 -16.28
N VAL A 133 20.23 -34.94 -15.89
CA VAL A 133 20.21 -33.67 -15.15
C VAL A 133 20.20 -33.96 -13.66
N ILE A 134 21.34 -33.75 -12.97
CA ILE A 134 21.42 -33.93 -11.51
C ILE A 134 21.40 -32.55 -10.85
N PRO A 135 20.45 -32.27 -9.93
CA PRO A 135 20.44 -31.02 -9.18
C PRO A 135 21.62 -31.00 -8.19
N ARG A 136 22.11 -29.79 -7.86
CA ARG A 136 23.19 -29.69 -6.87
C ARG A 136 22.61 -29.75 -5.47
N LEU A 137 23.14 -30.67 -4.66
CA LEU A 137 22.82 -30.82 -3.26
C LEU A 137 23.97 -30.27 -2.42
N LYS A 138 23.69 -29.37 -1.49
CA LYS A 138 24.66 -28.90 -0.49
C LYS A 138 24.04 -28.98 0.89
N ARG A 139 24.74 -29.65 1.81
CA ARG A 139 24.37 -29.64 3.23
C ARG A 139 24.87 -28.37 3.89
N LEU A 140 23.95 -27.64 4.50
CA LEU A 140 24.14 -26.39 5.23
C LEU A 140 23.89 -26.62 6.72
N THR A 141 24.36 -25.69 7.56
CA THR A 141 24.08 -25.69 9.00
C THR A 141 23.15 -24.52 9.32
N VAL A 142 22.06 -24.78 10.04
CA VAL A 142 21.16 -23.73 10.51
C VAL A 142 21.86 -22.96 11.62
N VAL A 143 22.22 -21.70 11.38
CA VAL A 143 22.94 -20.86 12.35
C VAL A 143 22.03 -19.83 13.03
N GLY A 144 20.82 -19.64 12.53
CA GLY A 144 19.82 -18.82 13.19
C GLY A 144 18.42 -18.94 12.61
N VAL A 145 17.49 -18.30 13.30
CA VAL A 145 16.07 -18.17 12.91
C VAL A 145 15.65 -16.72 13.12
N PHE A 146 14.99 -16.12 12.13
CA PHE A 146 14.42 -14.77 12.24
C PHE A 146 12.88 -14.79 12.17
N GLU A 147 12.25 -13.74 12.70
CA GLU A 147 10.81 -13.51 12.58
C GLU A 147 10.56 -12.04 12.24
N ILE A 148 10.10 -11.78 11.01
CA ILE A 148 9.84 -10.42 10.52
C ILE A 148 8.36 -10.04 10.77
N GLY A 149 7.47 -11.02 10.95
CA GLY A 149 6.04 -10.81 11.17
C GLY A 149 5.22 -10.74 9.90
N MET A 150 5.77 -11.23 8.78
CA MET A 150 5.07 -11.39 7.51
C MET A 150 5.24 -12.83 7.04
N TYR A 151 4.13 -13.56 7.00
CA TYR A 151 4.09 -14.98 6.67
C TYR A 151 4.81 -15.31 5.35
N GLU A 152 4.70 -14.46 4.32
CA GLU A 152 5.37 -14.70 3.03
C GLU A 152 6.91 -14.77 3.17
N TYR A 153 7.50 -13.92 4.00
CA TYR A 153 8.94 -13.94 4.28
C TYR A 153 9.30 -15.03 5.28
N ASP A 154 8.56 -15.12 6.40
CA ASP A 154 8.84 -16.06 7.48
C ASP A 154 8.69 -17.52 7.04
N SER A 155 7.88 -17.80 6.01
CA SER A 155 7.66 -19.15 5.47
C SER A 155 8.52 -19.51 4.25
N SER A 156 9.20 -18.55 3.61
CA SER A 156 9.87 -18.81 2.32
C SER A 156 11.29 -18.24 2.16
N LEU A 157 11.71 -17.26 2.98
CA LEU A 157 13.04 -16.65 2.87
C LEU A 157 14.09 -17.41 3.70
N ALA A 158 15.24 -17.62 3.10
CA ALA A 158 16.44 -18.12 3.78
C ALA A 158 17.65 -17.25 3.44
N ILE A 159 18.48 -16.95 4.44
CA ILE A 159 19.59 -16.02 4.33
C ILE A 159 20.90 -16.77 4.53
N MET A 160 21.91 -16.43 3.73
CA MET A 160 23.24 -16.99 3.89
C MET A 160 24.33 -15.97 3.51
N ASN A 161 25.59 -16.33 3.69
CA ASN A 161 26.70 -15.50 3.24
C ASN A 161 26.68 -15.31 1.71
N ILE A 162 26.91 -14.08 1.24
CA ILE A 162 26.88 -13.71 -0.18
C ILE A 162 27.82 -14.56 -1.05
N THR A 163 29.03 -14.84 -0.57
CA THR A 163 30.04 -15.59 -1.31
C THR A 163 29.63 -17.06 -1.44
N ASP A 164 29.03 -17.64 -0.40
CA ASP A 164 28.53 -19.01 -0.44
C ASP A 164 27.29 -19.15 -1.33
N ALA A 165 26.39 -18.16 -1.31
CA ALA A 165 25.27 -18.11 -2.25
C ALA A 165 25.76 -18.02 -3.70
N ALA A 166 26.74 -17.15 -4.00
CA ALA A 166 27.32 -17.02 -5.34
C ALA A 166 27.91 -18.34 -5.85
N LYS A 167 28.59 -19.10 -4.99
CA LYS A 167 29.12 -20.45 -5.31
C LYS A 167 27.99 -21.45 -5.62
N LEU A 168 26.87 -21.39 -4.89
CA LEU A 168 25.72 -22.29 -5.06
C LEU A 168 24.92 -22.00 -6.33
N PHE A 169 24.81 -20.73 -6.71
CA PHE A 169 24.10 -20.26 -7.89
C PHE A 169 24.99 -20.07 -9.14
N LYS A 170 26.23 -20.56 -9.12
CA LYS A 170 27.19 -20.52 -10.25
C LYS A 170 27.52 -19.11 -10.77
N ILE A 171 27.53 -18.12 -9.89
CA ILE A 171 27.94 -16.74 -10.20
C ILE A 171 29.09 -16.26 -9.31
N PRO A 172 30.17 -17.05 -9.09
CA PRO A 172 31.26 -16.67 -8.19
C PRO A 172 31.92 -15.35 -8.65
N GLY A 173 32.18 -14.46 -7.69
CA GLY A 173 32.72 -13.13 -7.97
C GLY A 173 31.72 -12.12 -8.56
N LYS A 174 30.47 -12.54 -8.76
CA LYS A 174 29.36 -11.67 -9.16
C LYS A 174 28.24 -11.71 -8.11
N VAL A 175 27.36 -10.73 -8.18
CA VAL A 175 26.16 -10.62 -7.36
C VAL A 175 24.92 -10.55 -8.26
N THR A 176 23.73 -10.79 -7.73
CA THR A 176 22.49 -10.64 -8.49
C THR A 176 22.15 -9.15 -8.66
N GLY A 177 22.39 -8.36 -7.61
CA GLY A 177 22.06 -6.94 -7.62
C GLY A 177 22.77 -6.16 -6.53
N LEU A 178 22.62 -4.84 -6.62
CA LEU A 178 22.95 -3.88 -5.58
C LEU A 178 21.63 -3.26 -5.08
N ARG A 179 21.28 -3.48 -3.81
CA ARG A 179 20.15 -2.83 -3.16
C ARG A 179 20.48 -1.39 -2.84
N LEU A 180 19.47 -0.54 -2.91
CA LEU A 180 19.55 0.87 -2.59
C LEU A 180 18.56 1.18 -1.47
N GLU A 181 19.05 1.86 -0.45
CA GLU A 181 18.27 2.42 0.64
C GLU A 181 18.17 3.94 0.45
N PHE A 182 16.95 4.46 0.58
CA PHE A 182 16.64 5.89 0.41
C PHE A 182 15.98 6.42 1.67
N ASP A 183 16.13 7.72 1.96
CA ASP A 183 15.51 8.36 3.14
C ASP A 183 13.99 8.20 3.18
N ASP A 184 13.35 8.23 2.00
CA ASP A 184 11.91 8.09 1.85
C ASP A 184 11.60 7.03 0.81
N VAL A 185 11.13 5.89 1.30
CA VAL A 185 10.72 4.76 0.49
C VAL A 185 9.65 5.12 -0.55
N PHE A 186 8.75 6.07 -0.25
CA PHE A 186 7.71 6.48 -1.19
C PHE A 186 8.27 7.28 -2.37
N LYS A 187 9.46 7.87 -2.22
CA LYS A 187 10.18 8.54 -3.29
C LYS A 187 11.10 7.61 -4.08
N ALA A 188 11.33 6.39 -3.62
CA ALA A 188 12.20 5.41 -4.27
C ALA A 188 11.97 5.27 -5.78
N PRO A 189 10.72 5.22 -6.32
CA PRO A 189 10.53 5.12 -7.78
C PRO A 189 11.03 6.35 -8.54
N GLN A 190 10.97 7.54 -7.93
CA GLN A 190 11.47 8.77 -8.54
C GLN A 190 12.98 8.92 -8.36
N LEU A 191 13.49 8.62 -7.17
CA LEU A 191 14.93 8.65 -6.87
C LEU A 191 15.70 7.64 -7.71
N LEU A 192 15.19 6.41 -7.84
CA LEU A 192 15.77 5.40 -8.72
C LEU A 192 15.82 5.88 -10.17
N ARG A 193 14.77 6.54 -10.67
CA ARG A 193 14.80 7.10 -12.04
C ARG A 193 15.88 8.17 -12.22
N ASN A 194 16.19 8.96 -11.19
CA ASN A 194 17.27 9.93 -11.23
C ASN A 194 18.62 9.22 -11.22
N VAL A 195 18.82 8.28 -10.28
CA VAL A 195 20.03 7.45 -10.20
C VAL A 195 20.32 6.75 -11.53
N MET A 196 19.29 6.18 -12.16
CA MET A 196 19.43 5.47 -13.44
C MET A 196 19.73 6.37 -14.65
N GLN A 197 19.62 7.70 -14.53
CA GLN A 197 20.04 8.63 -15.60
C GLN A 197 21.56 8.82 -15.64
N ASP A 198 22.21 8.75 -14.47
CA ASP A 198 23.65 8.96 -14.33
C ASP A 198 24.45 7.65 -14.50
N VAL A 199 23.76 6.52 -14.40
CA VAL A 199 24.32 5.16 -14.46
C VAL A 199 24.22 4.60 -15.88
N SER A 200 25.20 3.77 -16.28
CA SER A 200 25.28 3.18 -17.64
C SER A 200 24.00 2.42 -18.05
N THR A 201 23.66 2.48 -19.34
CA THR A 201 22.47 1.81 -19.92
C THR A 201 22.53 0.28 -19.89
N GLN A 202 23.66 -0.30 -19.47
CA GLN A 202 23.81 -1.73 -19.22
C GLN A 202 23.10 -2.20 -17.94
N TYR A 203 22.67 -1.27 -17.09
CA TYR A 203 22.01 -1.58 -15.84
C TYR A 203 20.49 -1.45 -15.95
N ARG A 204 19.78 -2.16 -15.08
CA ARG A 204 18.33 -2.07 -14.91
C ARG A 204 18.03 -1.85 -13.44
N GLY A 205 17.26 -0.81 -13.16
CA GLY A 205 16.72 -0.57 -11.83
C GLY A 205 15.30 -1.11 -11.73
N ALA A 206 14.96 -1.66 -10.57
CA ALA A 206 13.56 -1.86 -10.18
C ALA A 206 13.38 -1.45 -8.72
N ASP A 207 12.23 -0.84 -8.45
CA ASP A 207 11.82 -0.41 -7.10
C ASP A 207 10.73 -1.34 -6.54
N TRP A 208 10.45 -1.19 -5.24
CA TRP A 208 9.43 -1.98 -4.54
C TRP A 208 8.02 -1.89 -5.16
N THR A 209 7.66 -0.77 -5.83
CA THR A 209 6.33 -0.63 -6.45
C THR A 209 6.21 -1.54 -7.67
N TYR A 210 7.32 -1.85 -8.34
CA TYR A 210 7.36 -2.78 -9.46
C TYR A 210 7.19 -4.22 -8.98
N GLN A 211 7.89 -4.61 -7.90
CA GLN A 211 7.80 -5.95 -7.33
C GLN A 211 6.39 -6.30 -6.85
N HIS A 212 5.66 -5.32 -6.33
CA HIS A 212 4.31 -5.49 -5.78
C HIS A 212 3.22 -4.78 -6.60
N ALA A 213 3.45 -4.55 -7.89
CA ALA A 213 2.56 -3.71 -8.73
C ALA A 213 1.08 -4.14 -8.67
N ASN A 214 0.79 -5.44 -8.59
CA ASN A 214 -0.59 -5.94 -8.49
C ASN A 214 -1.28 -5.52 -7.18
N PHE A 215 -0.55 -5.55 -6.06
CA PHE A 215 -1.06 -5.14 -4.76
C PHE A 215 -1.37 -3.64 -4.75
N PHE A 216 -0.46 -2.80 -5.25
CA PHE A 216 -0.67 -1.36 -5.34
C PHE A 216 -1.77 -0.97 -6.33
N ARG A 217 -1.89 -1.71 -7.44
CA ARG A 217 -3.03 -1.56 -8.37
C ARG A 217 -4.35 -1.93 -7.68
N ALA A 218 -4.38 -2.99 -6.89
CA ALA A 218 -5.56 -3.39 -6.13
C ALA A 218 -5.97 -2.30 -5.14
N LEU A 219 -5.05 -1.79 -4.32
CA LEU A 219 -5.30 -0.67 -3.38
C LEU A 219 -5.84 0.58 -4.08
N LYS A 220 -5.25 0.96 -5.22
CA LYS A 220 -5.74 2.11 -6.01
C LYS A 220 -7.14 1.85 -6.59
N THR A 221 -7.40 0.64 -7.04
CA THR A 221 -8.71 0.24 -7.58
C THR A 221 -9.77 0.27 -6.49
N GLU A 222 -9.45 -0.23 -5.30
CA GLU A 222 -10.33 -0.18 -4.13
C GLU A 222 -10.71 1.27 -3.77
N LYS A 223 -9.74 2.20 -3.74
CA LYS A 223 -10.03 3.64 -3.53
C LYS A 223 -10.97 4.20 -4.57
N THR A 224 -10.77 3.82 -5.83
CA THR A 224 -11.61 4.27 -6.94
C THR A 224 -13.04 3.76 -6.78
N VAL A 225 -13.22 2.47 -6.41
CA VAL A 225 -14.53 1.87 -6.15
C VAL A 225 -15.22 2.56 -4.97
N MET A 226 -14.50 2.80 -3.87
CA MET A 226 -15.03 3.52 -2.71
C MET A 226 -15.49 4.94 -3.05
N PHE A 227 -14.72 5.66 -3.88
CA PHE A 227 -15.12 6.97 -4.39
C PHE A 227 -16.42 6.89 -5.20
N VAL A 228 -16.56 5.90 -6.09
CA VAL A 228 -17.79 5.71 -6.88
C VAL A 228 -18.99 5.41 -5.99
N ILE A 229 -18.84 4.54 -4.98
CA ILE A 229 -19.92 4.23 -4.03
C ILE A 229 -20.34 5.49 -3.28
N LEU A 230 -19.38 6.28 -2.79
CA LEU A 230 -19.67 7.53 -2.10
C LEU A 230 -20.38 8.53 -3.01
N LEU A 231 -19.93 8.66 -4.26
CA LEU A 231 -20.59 9.51 -5.27
C LEU A 231 -22.05 9.09 -5.47
N LEU A 232 -22.35 7.79 -5.54
CA LEU A 232 -23.72 7.29 -5.67
C LEU A 232 -24.57 7.64 -4.44
N ILE A 233 -24.04 7.51 -3.23
CA ILE A 233 -24.73 7.90 -1.99
C ILE A 233 -25.04 9.40 -2.00
N VAL A 234 -24.08 10.24 -2.40
CA VAL A 234 -24.27 11.69 -2.54
C VAL A 234 -25.31 12.00 -3.61
N ALA A 235 -25.32 11.29 -4.74
CA ALA A 235 -26.32 11.48 -5.79
C ALA A 235 -27.75 11.15 -5.30
N VAL A 236 -27.91 10.07 -4.53
CA VAL A 236 -29.20 9.72 -3.90
C VAL A 236 -29.64 10.80 -2.90
N ALA A 237 -28.71 11.32 -2.08
CA ALA A 237 -29.00 12.42 -1.17
C ALA A 237 -29.38 13.72 -1.92
N ALA A 238 -28.70 14.00 -3.04
CA ALA A 238 -28.99 15.15 -3.88
C ALA A 238 -30.38 15.05 -4.52
N PHE A 239 -30.82 13.85 -4.91
CA PHE A 239 -32.20 13.61 -5.37
C PHE A 239 -33.23 13.93 -4.27
N ASN A 240 -32.96 13.56 -3.02
CA ASN A 240 -33.84 13.93 -1.90
C ASN A 240 -33.95 15.45 -1.74
N ILE A 241 -32.86 16.20 -1.91
CA ILE A 241 -32.88 17.68 -1.90
C ILE A 241 -33.79 18.21 -3.02
N VAL A 242 -33.69 17.65 -4.23
CA VAL A 242 -34.58 18.01 -5.35
C VAL A 242 -36.03 17.78 -4.96
N SER A 243 -36.37 16.59 -4.44
CA SER A 243 -37.73 16.24 -4.05
C SER A 243 -38.30 17.19 -2.98
N THR A 244 -37.50 17.50 -1.95
CA THR A 244 -37.92 18.41 -0.87
C THR A 244 -38.10 19.84 -1.38
N LEU A 245 -37.20 20.35 -2.22
CA LEU A 245 -37.33 21.71 -2.78
C LEU A 245 -38.50 21.83 -3.74
N VAL A 246 -38.76 20.82 -4.57
CA VAL A 246 -39.94 20.81 -5.44
C VAL A 246 -41.22 20.86 -4.61
N MET A 247 -41.31 20.03 -3.56
CA MET A 247 -42.45 20.01 -2.64
C MET A 247 -42.65 21.38 -1.98
N MET A 248 -41.57 21.99 -1.50
CA MET A 248 -41.61 23.31 -0.88
C MET A 248 -42.04 24.41 -1.86
N VAL A 249 -41.57 24.36 -3.11
CA VAL A 249 -42.01 25.29 -4.16
C VAL A 249 -43.51 25.17 -4.37
N THR A 250 -44.04 23.95 -4.50
CA THR A 250 -45.49 23.73 -4.67
C THR A 250 -46.30 24.24 -3.48
N ASP A 251 -45.86 24.00 -2.25
CA ASP A 251 -46.53 24.51 -1.04
C ASP A 251 -46.52 26.05 -0.97
N LYS A 252 -45.52 26.67 -1.60
CA LYS A 252 -45.32 28.12 -1.66
C LYS A 252 -45.83 28.77 -2.95
N HIS A 253 -46.59 28.06 -3.79
CA HIS A 253 -47.18 28.63 -5.00
C HIS A 253 -48.02 29.90 -4.77
N PRO A 254 -48.91 29.98 -3.76
CA PRO A 254 -49.69 31.20 -3.50
C PRO A 254 -48.80 32.39 -3.11
N ASP A 255 -47.82 32.16 -2.23
CA ASP A 255 -46.85 33.18 -1.80
C ASP A 255 -46.04 33.71 -3.00
N ILE A 256 -45.57 32.81 -3.88
CA ILE A 256 -44.86 33.18 -5.12
C ILE A 256 -45.77 34.00 -6.03
N ALA A 257 -47.04 33.62 -6.17
CA ALA A 257 -48.01 34.32 -7.00
C ALA A 257 -48.23 35.76 -6.52
N ILE A 258 -48.42 35.96 -5.21
CA ILE A 258 -48.55 37.30 -4.60
C ILE A 258 -47.31 38.15 -4.92
N LEU A 259 -46.10 37.63 -4.65
CA LEU A 259 -44.86 38.36 -4.95
C LEU A 259 -44.72 38.72 -6.42
N ARG A 260 -45.12 37.82 -7.33
CA ARG A 260 -45.13 38.08 -8.78
C ARG A 260 -46.17 39.13 -9.18
N THR A 261 -47.34 39.19 -8.53
CA THR A 261 -48.32 40.28 -8.76
C THR A 261 -47.82 41.63 -8.26
N LEU A 262 -46.98 41.65 -7.23
CA LEU A 262 -46.32 42.86 -6.73
C LEU A 262 -45.12 43.30 -7.58
N GLY A 263 -44.83 42.62 -8.69
CA GLY A 263 -43.79 42.99 -9.66
C GLY A 263 -42.48 42.21 -9.54
N MET A 264 -42.41 41.16 -8.71
CA MET A 264 -41.21 40.32 -8.62
C MET A 264 -40.97 39.56 -9.94
N THR A 265 -39.75 39.66 -10.47
CA THR A 265 -39.37 38.98 -11.72
C THR A 265 -39.16 37.48 -11.52
N PRO A 266 -39.35 36.64 -12.56
CA PRO A 266 -39.04 35.21 -12.51
C PRO A 266 -37.61 34.91 -12.06
N ALA A 267 -36.64 35.74 -12.47
CA ALA A 267 -35.24 35.60 -12.09
C ALA A 267 -35.03 35.85 -10.58
N SER A 268 -35.76 36.82 -10.00
CA SER A 268 -35.74 37.07 -8.55
C SER A 268 -36.32 35.90 -7.76
N VAL A 269 -37.43 35.30 -8.22
CA VAL A 269 -38.01 34.08 -7.61
C VAL A 269 -37.01 32.92 -7.68
N MET A 270 -36.40 32.70 -8.85
CA MET A 270 -35.35 31.68 -9.01
C MET A 270 -34.18 31.91 -8.04
N GLY A 271 -33.76 33.17 -7.87
CA GLY A 271 -32.69 33.56 -6.94
C GLY A 271 -32.99 33.18 -5.49
N ILE A 272 -34.22 33.35 -5.02
CA ILE A 272 -34.64 32.98 -3.65
C ILE A 272 -34.41 31.49 -3.41
N PHE A 273 -34.94 30.64 -4.30
CA PHE A 273 -34.81 29.18 -4.16
C PHE A 273 -33.39 28.67 -4.41
N MET A 274 -32.62 29.33 -5.29
CA MET A 274 -31.20 29.04 -5.49
C MET A 274 -30.38 29.34 -4.23
N VAL A 275 -30.58 30.49 -3.60
CA VAL A 275 -29.90 30.87 -2.35
C VAL A 275 -30.28 29.90 -1.23
N GLN A 276 -31.57 29.59 -1.09
CA GLN A 276 -32.05 28.66 -0.08
C GLN A 276 -31.44 27.26 -0.27
N GLY A 277 -31.47 26.74 -1.50
CA GLY A 277 -30.88 25.45 -1.84
C GLY A 277 -29.37 25.41 -1.59
N THR A 278 -28.67 26.48 -1.96
CA THR A 278 -27.22 26.62 -1.71
C THR A 278 -26.91 26.68 -0.22
N LEU A 279 -27.72 27.38 0.59
CA LEU A 279 -27.56 27.43 2.05
C LEU A 279 -27.76 26.05 2.70
N ILE A 280 -28.79 25.31 2.27
CA ILE A 280 -29.02 23.93 2.74
C ILE A 280 -27.81 23.05 2.37
N GLY A 281 -27.34 23.14 1.13
CA GLY A 281 -26.16 22.42 0.67
C GLY A 281 -24.89 22.78 1.44
N LEU A 282 -24.66 24.06 1.70
CA LEU A 282 -23.50 24.55 2.45
C LEU A 282 -23.51 24.08 3.89
N ILE A 283 -24.63 24.25 4.60
CA ILE A 283 -24.77 23.84 6.00
C ILE A 283 -24.69 22.32 6.12
N GLY A 284 -25.39 21.58 5.24
CA GLY A 284 -25.35 20.12 5.21
C GLY A 284 -23.95 19.57 4.93
N THR A 285 -23.25 20.14 3.94
CA THR A 285 -21.86 19.76 3.64
C THR A 285 -20.93 20.11 4.80
N GLY A 286 -21.07 21.29 5.40
CA GLY A 286 -20.26 21.73 6.55
C GLY A 286 -20.43 20.81 7.75
N LEU A 287 -21.68 20.51 8.15
CA LEU A 287 -21.97 19.57 9.23
C LEU A 287 -21.50 18.15 8.91
N GLY A 288 -21.67 17.72 7.66
CA GLY A 288 -21.20 16.41 7.19
C GLY A 288 -19.68 16.28 7.24
N VAL A 289 -18.94 17.31 6.83
CA VAL A 289 -17.48 17.34 6.91
C VAL A 289 -17.01 17.35 8.37
N ILE A 290 -17.60 18.20 9.22
CA ILE A 290 -17.25 18.26 10.65
C ILE A 290 -17.51 16.91 11.32
N GLY A 291 -18.71 16.35 11.13
CA GLY A 291 -19.09 15.05 11.70
C GLY A 291 -18.23 13.91 11.14
N GLY A 292 -17.97 13.90 9.84
CA GLY A 292 -17.13 12.91 9.17
C GLY A 292 -15.68 12.95 9.65
N VAL A 293 -15.09 14.14 9.78
CA VAL A 293 -13.73 14.33 10.32
C VAL A 293 -13.69 13.91 11.79
N ALA A 294 -14.66 14.33 12.62
CA ALA A 294 -14.73 13.94 14.01
C ALA A 294 -14.82 12.41 14.17
N LEU A 295 -15.67 11.75 13.38
CA LEU A 295 -15.77 10.29 13.35
C LEU A 295 -14.45 9.65 12.88
N ALA A 296 -13.84 10.16 11.82
CA ALA A 296 -12.59 9.62 11.28
C ALA A 296 -11.44 9.68 12.29
N LEU A 297 -11.34 10.77 13.05
CA LEU A 297 -10.30 10.93 14.09
C LEU A 297 -10.55 10.06 15.33
N ASN A 298 -11.80 9.69 15.60
CA ASN A 298 -12.17 8.90 16.78
C ASN A 298 -12.49 7.43 16.47
N VAL A 299 -12.38 7.00 15.20
CA VAL A 299 -12.88 5.70 14.75
C VAL A 299 -12.27 4.52 15.53
N GLU A 300 -10.98 4.59 15.86
CA GLU A 300 -10.30 3.56 16.66
C GLU A 300 -10.95 3.40 18.04
N THR A 301 -11.23 4.51 18.72
CA THR A 301 -11.89 4.51 20.03
C THR A 301 -13.36 4.06 19.95
N LEU A 302 -14.06 4.39 18.86
CA LEU A 302 -15.45 3.98 18.65
C LEU A 302 -15.54 2.47 18.42
N ILE A 303 -14.65 1.93 17.58
CA ILE A 303 -14.60 0.49 17.28
C ILE A 303 -14.23 -0.30 18.52
N ALA A 304 -13.20 0.09 19.28
CA ALA A 304 -12.83 -0.60 20.51
C ALA A 304 -13.97 -0.64 21.54
N LYS A 305 -14.72 0.47 21.69
CA LYS A 305 -15.92 0.49 22.54
C LYS A 305 -17.01 -0.44 22.02
N LEU A 306 -17.23 -0.47 20.70
CA LEU A 306 -18.21 -1.35 20.08
C LEU A 306 -17.85 -2.83 20.26
N GLU A 307 -16.58 -3.19 20.06
CA GLU A 307 -16.06 -4.54 20.31
C GLU A 307 -16.24 -4.96 21.77
N SER A 308 -15.97 -4.04 22.72
CA SER A 308 -16.17 -4.32 24.15
C SER A 308 -17.65 -4.54 24.52
N LEU A 309 -18.58 -3.91 23.79
CA LEU A 309 -20.02 -4.07 23.99
C LEU A 309 -20.57 -5.36 23.36
N ILE A 310 -20.06 -5.73 22.19
CA ILE A 310 -20.55 -6.89 21.42
C ILE A 310 -19.84 -8.18 21.85
N GLY A 311 -18.66 -8.08 22.49
CA GLY A 311 -17.85 -9.23 22.90
C GLY A 311 -17.22 -9.99 21.74
N TYR A 312 -17.11 -9.36 20.57
CA TYR A 312 -16.51 -9.93 19.36
C TYR A 312 -15.42 -8.97 18.85
N GLN A 313 -14.25 -9.52 18.54
CA GLN A 313 -13.14 -8.76 17.97
C GLN A 313 -13.22 -8.84 16.45
N PHE A 314 -13.40 -7.70 15.78
CA PHE A 314 -13.54 -7.66 14.33
C PHE A 314 -12.22 -7.96 13.60
N LEU A 315 -11.09 -7.68 14.25
CA LEU A 315 -9.74 -7.91 13.72
C LEU A 315 -8.88 -8.66 14.74
N PRO A 316 -8.94 -10.00 14.78
CA PRO A 316 -8.03 -10.78 15.59
C PRO A 316 -6.59 -10.58 15.06
N ALA A 317 -5.70 -10.11 15.95
CA ALA A 317 -4.30 -9.81 15.63
C ALA A 317 -3.55 -11.04 15.08
N ASP A 318 -3.97 -12.24 15.47
CA ASP A 318 -3.35 -13.50 15.05
C ASP A 318 -3.55 -13.83 13.56
N VAL A 319 -4.57 -13.24 12.92
CA VAL A 319 -4.89 -13.48 11.50
C VAL A 319 -4.49 -12.31 10.62
N TYR A 320 -4.74 -11.08 11.10
CA TYR A 320 -4.55 -9.87 10.31
C TYR A 320 -3.27 -9.10 10.66
N TYR A 321 -2.52 -9.52 11.69
CA TYR A 321 -1.26 -8.91 12.15
C TYR A 321 -1.33 -7.40 12.41
N ILE A 322 -2.54 -6.85 12.44
CA ILE A 322 -2.90 -5.45 12.64
C ILE A 322 -3.87 -5.44 13.82
N SER A 323 -3.42 -4.90 14.95
CA SER A 323 -4.16 -4.91 16.22
C SER A 323 -5.11 -3.72 16.40
N SER A 324 -5.05 -2.73 15.51
CA SER A 324 -5.94 -1.57 15.52
C SER A 324 -6.26 -1.12 14.10
N LEU A 325 -7.36 -0.39 13.89
CA LEU A 325 -7.67 0.22 12.59
C LEU A 325 -7.08 1.64 12.54
N PRO A 326 -5.86 1.82 12.02
CA PRO A 326 -5.29 3.15 11.88
C PRO A 326 -6.17 3.96 10.91
N SER A 327 -6.56 5.14 11.39
CA SER A 327 -7.27 6.12 10.58
C SER A 327 -6.33 7.25 10.24
N GLN A 328 -6.03 7.39 8.95
CA GLN A 328 -5.26 8.51 8.44
C GLN A 328 -6.18 9.43 7.64
N LEU A 329 -6.47 10.60 8.20
CA LEU A 329 -7.25 11.62 7.52
C LEU A 329 -6.38 12.25 6.42
N GLN A 330 -6.85 12.18 5.17
CA GLN A 330 -6.20 12.84 4.04
C GLN A 330 -7.06 14.04 3.64
N TRP A 331 -6.53 15.25 3.85
CA TRP A 331 -7.26 16.49 3.57
C TRP A 331 -7.64 16.62 2.10
N HIS A 332 -6.80 16.12 1.20
CA HIS A 332 -7.11 16.08 -0.24
C HIS A 332 -8.42 15.32 -0.51
N ASP A 333 -8.60 14.14 0.08
CA ASP A 333 -9.83 13.34 -0.10
C ASP A 333 -11.04 14.07 0.47
N VAL A 334 -10.91 14.66 1.67
CA VAL A 334 -11.97 15.45 2.31
C VAL A 334 -12.37 16.64 1.44
N SER A 335 -11.40 17.39 0.90
CA SER A 335 -11.65 18.55 0.05
C SER A 335 -12.33 18.17 -1.26
N VAL A 336 -11.87 17.11 -1.94
CA VAL A 336 -12.48 16.63 -3.19
C VAL A 336 -13.93 16.23 -2.93
N ILE A 337 -14.19 15.44 -1.88
CA ILE A 337 -15.55 15.00 -1.52
C ILE A 337 -16.45 16.19 -1.17
N ALA A 338 -15.95 17.12 -0.34
CA ALA A 338 -16.71 18.30 0.08
C ALA A 338 -17.08 19.18 -1.13
N ILE A 339 -16.13 19.43 -2.04
CA ILE A 339 -16.36 20.22 -3.24
C ILE A 339 -17.35 19.51 -4.17
N THR A 340 -17.17 18.21 -4.43
CA THR A 340 -18.09 17.44 -5.29
C THR A 340 -19.50 17.40 -4.71
N ALA A 341 -19.66 17.18 -3.40
CA ALA A 341 -20.95 17.17 -2.74
C ALA A 341 -21.62 18.55 -2.79
N PHE A 342 -20.87 19.62 -2.54
CA PHE A 342 -21.38 20.99 -2.61
C PHE A 342 -21.82 21.37 -4.03
N VAL A 343 -21.00 21.05 -5.05
CA VAL A 343 -21.34 21.29 -6.46
C VAL A 343 -22.58 20.50 -6.86
N LEU A 344 -22.67 19.21 -6.51
CA LEU A 344 -23.86 18.40 -6.78
C LEU A 344 -25.09 18.97 -6.09
N SER A 345 -24.97 19.45 -4.85
CA SER A 345 -26.07 20.10 -4.14
C SER A 345 -26.56 21.34 -4.88
N ILE A 346 -25.67 22.20 -5.38
CA ILE A 346 -26.05 23.37 -6.18
C ILE A 346 -26.71 22.94 -7.49
N LEU A 347 -26.13 21.96 -8.19
CA LEU A 347 -26.69 21.45 -9.45
C LEU A 347 -28.12 20.92 -9.25
N SER A 348 -28.37 20.23 -8.13
CA SER A 348 -29.70 19.77 -7.76
C SER A 348 -30.69 20.90 -7.51
N THR A 349 -30.25 22.08 -7.10
CA THR A 349 -31.16 23.21 -6.79
C THR A 349 -31.60 23.98 -8.03
N LEU A 350 -30.90 23.82 -9.17
CA LEU A 350 -31.24 24.52 -10.42
C LEU A 350 -32.63 24.15 -10.92
N TYR A 351 -32.95 22.85 -11.00
CA TYR A 351 -34.22 22.39 -11.55
C TYR A 351 -35.44 22.88 -10.73
N PRO A 352 -35.49 22.71 -9.39
CA PRO A 352 -36.59 23.23 -8.58
C PRO A 352 -36.72 24.75 -8.66
N SER A 353 -35.60 25.48 -8.64
CA SER A 353 -35.61 26.96 -8.68
C SER A 353 -36.12 27.50 -10.02
N TRP A 354 -35.72 26.86 -11.12
CA TRP A 354 -36.27 27.17 -12.44
C TRP A 354 -37.77 26.90 -12.50
N ARG A 355 -38.23 25.76 -11.96
CA ARG A 355 -39.65 25.43 -11.88
C ARG A 355 -40.45 26.45 -11.07
N ALA A 356 -39.91 26.95 -9.95
CA ALA A 356 -40.53 27.99 -9.13
C ALA A 356 -40.72 29.31 -9.90
N SER A 357 -39.78 29.67 -10.78
CA SER A 357 -39.85 30.89 -11.59
C SER A 357 -41.01 30.89 -12.60
N GLN A 358 -41.55 29.71 -12.93
CA GLN A 358 -42.59 29.53 -13.94
C GLN A 358 -44.02 29.57 -13.39
N VAL A 359 -44.21 29.78 -12.09
CA VAL A 359 -45.54 29.85 -11.48
C VAL A 359 -46.33 31.04 -12.04
N LYS A 360 -47.45 30.79 -12.72
CA LYS A 360 -48.33 31.83 -13.27
C LYS A 360 -49.25 32.39 -12.18
N PRO A 361 -49.24 33.71 -11.90
CA PRO A 361 -50.03 34.28 -10.82
C PRO A 361 -51.54 34.01 -10.93
N ALA A 362 -52.08 34.09 -12.16
CA ALA A 362 -53.50 33.90 -12.44
C ALA A 362 -53.98 32.46 -12.27
N GLU A 363 -53.10 31.45 -12.38
CA GLU A 363 -53.45 30.04 -12.16
C GLU A 363 -53.31 29.67 -10.68
N ALA A 364 -52.29 30.21 -10.01
CA ALA A 364 -52.03 29.93 -8.60
C ALA A 364 -53.06 30.55 -7.64
N LEU A 365 -53.65 31.70 -7.98
CA LEU A 365 -54.68 32.39 -7.18
C LEU A 365 -56.13 31.95 -7.51
N ARG A 366 -56.31 31.03 -8.47
CA ARG A 366 -57.66 30.59 -8.93
C ARG A 366 -58.23 29.43 -8.12
N TYR A 367 -57.41 28.76 -7.33
CA TYR A 367 -57.77 27.52 -6.62
C TYR A 367 -57.94 27.71 -5.10
N ASP A 368 -58.11 28.95 -4.64
CA ASP A 368 -58.62 29.27 -3.30
C ASP A 368 -60.10 29.71 -3.38
#